data_AF-A0A6A8M516-F1
#
_entry.id   AF-A0A6A8M516-F1
#
_cell.length_a   1.000
_cell.length_b   1.000
_cell.length_c   1.000
_cell.angle_alpha   90.00
_cell.angle_beta   90.00
_cell.angle_gamma   90.00
#
_symmetry.space_group_name_H-M   'P 1'
#
loop_
_entity.id
_entity.type
_entity.pdbx_description
1 polymer ?
#
loop_
_entity_poly.entity_id
_entity_poly.type
_entity_poly.pdbx_seq_one_letter_code
_entity_poly.pdbx_strand_id
1 'polypeptide(L)'
;MTIDLQKCLDNREGFLVTGTHDELAELVFSDESDEYAFVGARGFFDTGKKRSLIPDGYILRGAFELGDILSGTSLFLMLYVFARPGFGECRFSTLKLKKPLVAKARGSRRTDNLCKIPADRFSDDYLAYLRAVEDYANGGTPDCPSKCGAFYGMPPSELIEGRFTPAFYSPRNRKIRSTLASSKTVELSEVASILLPRKVSDAARNVLVLRPRNIRFPVDLDSLERGEATTVPLRKGDIVMCLIGEENHAIVFDRDGQEPVYAGTSMAVIRANGISPEYLCFYLSSDIAKQALSSLAGGVIMKRLALRDLSVFPVVEPSMDEQYYLTEYAILSGRAPRNYQDLEGLKGAEPSAAEEILNAEIADRIQAYNEEQLRAFLSSDIRELNTCFSHGAYKASIILAGSILEAVLIDWISEIKHVNYFAEKYMVRDRKSGKMKPAALIDYINEIKYLERPRWMKEADMAHQIRKKRNLVHAKLCIAADEVNEETARMVIEYLDKVLRTRGAHCLG
;
A
#
# COMPACT_ATOMS: atom_id res chain seq x y z
N MET A 1 -4.02 35.64 -14.74
CA MET A 1 -5.30 34.98 -15.07
C MET A 1 -5.75 34.23 -13.83
N THR A 2 -7.06 34.09 -13.58
CA THR A 2 -7.57 33.17 -12.56
C THR A 2 -7.83 31.84 -13.24
N ILE A 3 -7.16 30.79 -12.77
CA ILE A 3 -7.34 29.42 -13.22
C ILE A 3 -8.71 28.94 -12.74
N ASP A 4 -9.53 28.51 -13.69
CA ASP A 4 -10.81 27.84 -13.47
C ASP A 4 -10.62 26.35 -13.78
N LEU A 5 -10.51 25.54 -12.72
CA LEU A 5 -10.23 24.11 -12.83
C LEU A 5 -11.42 23.37 -13.47
N GLN A 6 -12.65 23.79 -13.21
CA GLN A 6 -13.82 23.18 -13.81
C GLN A 6 -13.80 23.39 -15.33
N LYS A 7 -13.51 24.60 -15.79
CA LYS A 7 -13.34 24.88 -17.22
C LYS A 7 -12.20 24.07 -17.84
N CYS A 8 -11.09 23.87 -17.12
CA CYS A 8 -9.99 23.04 -17.61
C CYS A 8 -10.39 21.56 -17.73
N LEU A 9 -11.21 21.05 -16.81
CA LEU A 9 -11.78 19.70 -16.88
C LEU A 9 -12.76 19.57 -18.05
N ASP A 10 -13.64 20.54 -18.24
CA ASP A 10 -14.62 20.56 -19.33
C ASP A 10 -13.90 20.61 -20.70
N ASN A 11 -12.86 21.44 -20.82
CA ASN A 11 -12.03 21.53 -22.03
C ASN A 11 -11.27 20.22 -22.35
N ARG A 12 -11.06 19.34 -21.37
CA ARG A 12 -10.42 18.03 -21.59
C ARG A 12 -11.38 17.02 -22.21
N GLU A 13 -12.68 17.17 -21.97
CA GLU A 13 -13.67 16.25 -22.50
C GLU A 13 -13.64 16.23 -24.03
N GLY A 14 -13.73 15.04 -24.60
CA GLY A 14 -13.81 14.87 -26.05
C GLY A 14 -12.48 14.95 -26.82
N PHE A 15 -11.39 15.44 -26.21
CA PHE A 15 -10.07 15.38 -26.83
C PHE A 15 -9.38 14.04 -26.55
N LEU A 16 -8.72 13.47 -27.55
CA LEU A 16 -7.96 12.24 -27.39
C LEU A 16 -6.57 12.52 -26.80
N VAL A 17 -6.15 11.69 -25.86
CA VAL A 17 -4.73 11.61 -25.45
C VAL A 17 -4.20 10.25 -25.85
N THR A 18 -3.11 10.25 -26.61
CA THR A 18 -2.36 9.04 -26.93
C THR A 18 -1.01 9.07 -26.24
N GLY A 19 -0.32 7.93 -26.19
CA GLY A 19 1.04 7.86 -25.66
C GLY A 19 2.04 8.77 -26.40
N THR A 20 1.68 9.30 -27.57
CA THR A 20 2.55 10.11 -28.44
C THR A 20 2.04 11.53 -28.70
N HIS A 21 0.74 11.79 -28.56
CA HIS A 21 0.09 13.05 -28.96
C HIS A 21 -1.02 13.45 -27.98
N ASP A 22 -1.17 14.75 -27.74
CA ASP A 22 -2.22 15.34 -26.89
C ASP A 22 -2.77 16.58 -27.61
N GLU A 23 -3.92 16.42 -28.28
CA GLU A 23 -4.55 17.44 -29.13
C GLU A 23 -4.85 18.73 -28.36
N LEU A 24 -5.24 18.61 -27.08
CA LEU A 24 -5.57 19.77 -26.26
C LEU A 24 -4.32 20.61 -25.96
N ALA A 25 -3.18 19.95 -25.70
CA ALA A 25 -1.94 20.66 -25.41
C ALA A 25 -1.49 21.50 -26.62
N GLU A 26 -1.59 20.93 -27.82
CA GLU A 26 -1.22 21.64 -29.06
C GLU A 26 -2.16 22.82 -29.34
N LEU A 27 -3.47 22.66 -29.12
CA LEU A 27 -4.44 23.74 -29.28
C LEU A 27 -4.20 24.87 -28.27
N VAL A 28 -4.00 24.53 -26.99
CA VAL A 28 -3.79 25.52 -25.92
C VAL A 28 -2.53 26.35 -26.17
N PHE A 29 -1.46 25.74 -26.70
CA PHE A 29 -0.23 26.46 -27.01
C PHE A 29 -0.26 27.24 -28.33
N SER A 30 -1.29 27.05 -29.17
CA SER A 30 -1.44 27.84 -30.40
C SER A 30 -2.03 29.24 -30.19
N ASP A 31 -2.73 29.46 -29.08
CA ASP A 31 -3.29 30.75 -28.70
C ASP A 31 -2.28 31.53 -27.85
N GLU A 32 -1.91 32.76 -28.22
CA GLU A 32 -0.98 33.54 -27.38
C GLU A 32 -1.61 33.91 -26.03
N SER A 33 -1.00 33.47 -24.92
CA SER A 33 -1.39 33.81 -23.55
C SER A 33 -0.18 34.00 -22.64
N ASP A 34 -0.24 34.90 -21.66
CA ASP A 34 0.81 35.05 -20.63
C ASP A 34 0.94 33.82 -19.72
N GLU A 35 -0.11 33.00 -19.66
CA GLU A 35 -0.20 31.79 -18.87
C GLU A 35 -1.07 30.73 -19.57
N TYR A 36 -0.60 29.49 -19.56
CA TYR A 36 -1.30 28.32 -20.07
C TYR A 36 -1.71 27.40 -18.92
N ALA A 37 -3.00 27.12 -18.78
CA ALA A 37 -3.54 26.15 -17.84
C ALA A 37 -4.43 25.15 -18.57
N PHE A 38 -4.13 23.85 -18.45
CA PHE A 38 -4.91 22.79 -19.08
C PHE A 38 -4.71 21.44 -18.38
N VAL A 39 -5.64 20.51 -18.62
CA VAL A 39 -5.55 19.14 -18.11
C VAL A 39 -4.90 18.24 -19.15
N GLY A 40 -3.73 17.67 -18.80
CA GLY A 40 -2.98 16.75 -19.65
C GLY A 40 -2.72 15.41 -18.95
N ALA A 41 -2.19 14.44 -19.69
CA ALA A 41 -1.75 13.18 -19.08
C ALA A 41 -0.48 13.35 -18.25
N ARG A 42 -0.43 12.66 -17.10
CA ARG A 42 0.74 12.63 -16.22
C ARG A 42 1.99 12.16 -16.96
N GLY A 43 3.06 12.92 -16.82
CA GLY A 43 4.35 12.61 -17.43
C GLY A 43 4.40 12.83 -18.95
N PHE A 44 3.38 13.47 -19.55
CA PHE A 44 3.38 13.75 -20.98
C PHE A 44 4.61 14.57 -21.39
N PHE A 45 4.96 15.61 -20.65
CA PHE A 45 6.10 16.48 -20.94
C PHE A 45 7.45 15.96 -20.42
N ASP A 46 7.51 14.77 -19.82
CA ASP A 46 8.77 14.23 -19.27
C ASP A 46 9.75 13.75 -20.37
N THR A 47 9.30 13.69 -21.63
CA THR A 47 10.12 13.32 -22.79
C THR A 47 10.51 14.54 -23.64
N GLY A 48 11.74 14.55 -24.18
CA GLY A 48 12.28 15.71 -24.91
C GLY A 48 11.43 16.14 -26.12
N LYS A 49 10.87 15.21 -26.89
CA LYS A 49 10.01 15.53 -28.06
C LYS A 49 8.70 16.22 -27.70
N LYS A 50 8.18 15.99 -26.50
CA LYS A 50 6.91 16.60 -26.04
C LYS A 50 7.17 17.88 -25.29
N ARG A 51 8.32 17.97 -24.63
CA ARG A 51 8.81 19.21 -24.01
C ARG A 51 8.95 20.34 -25.02
N SER A 52 9.36 20.05 -26.26
CA SER A 52 9.45 21.06 -27.32
C SER A 52 8.10 21.63 -27.76
N LEU A 53 6.96 21.10 -27.28
CA LEU A 53 5.65 21.73 -27.48
C LEU A 53 5.42 22.93 -26.56
N ILE A 54 6.18 23.03 -25.47
CA ILE A 54 6.07 24.15 -24.53
C ILE A 54 6.67 25.38 -25.21
N PRO A 55 5.94 26.50 -25.32
CA PRO A 55 6.45 27.70 -25.97
C PRO A 55 7.74 28.23 -25.33
N ASP A 56 8.64 28.75 -26.16
CA ASP A 56 9.91 29.32 -25.69
C ASP A 56 9.69 30.45 -24.68
N GLY A 57 10.48 30.43 -23.61
CA GLY A 57 10.37 31.40 -22.52
C GLY A 57 9.25 31.13 -21.53
N TYR A 58 8.54 30.01 -21.61
CA TYR A 58 7.62 29.54 -20.58
C TYR A 58 8.27 28.47 -19.71
N ILE A 59 7.99 28.54 -18.41
CA ILE A 59 8.44 27.56 -17.43
C ILE A 59 7.25 27.05 -16.61
N LEU A 60 7.41 25.89 -15.98
CA LEU A 60 6.36 25.31 -15.15
C LEU A 60 6.11 26.19 -13.92
N ARG A 61 4.88 26.70 -13.79
CA ARG A 61 4.38 27.40 -12.60
C ARG A 61 3.68 26.45 -11.63
N GLY A 62 3.06 25.39 -12.15
CA GLY A 62 2.57 24.32 -11.29
C GLY A 62 2.10 23.07 -12.01
N ALA A 63 2.07 21.97 -11.27
CA ALA A 63 1.55 20.68 -11.72
C ALA A 63 0.76 20.00 -10.60
N PHE A 64 -0.49 19.65 -10.86
CA PHE A 64 -1.42 19.18 -9.84
C PHE A 64 -2.07 17.87 -10.27
N GLU A 65 -1.91 16.79 -9.49
CA GLU A 65 -2.49 15.48 -9.84
C GLU A 65 -4.01 15.50 -9.74
N LEU A 66 -4.71 14.95 -10.76
CA LEU A 66 -6.17 14.82 -10.77
C LEU A 66 -6.61 13.34 -10.72
N GLY A 67 -5.70 12.40 -10.99
CA GLY A 67 -5.97 10.97 -10.91
C GLY A 67 -6.63 10.38 -12.15
N ASP A 68 -7.10 9.13 -12.04
CA ASP A 68 -7.81 8.40 -13.10
C ASP A 68 -9.31 8.70 -13.05
N ILE A 69 -9.70 9.78 -13.71
CA ILE A 69 -11.07 10.31 -13.75
C ILE A 69 -11.70 10.27 -15.15
N LEU A 70 -10.97 9.79 -16.16
CA LEU A 70 -11.38 9.83 -17.55
C LEU A 70 -11.99 8.47 -17.98
N SER A 71 -13.26 8.47 -18.37
CA SER A 71 -14.00 7.25 -18.68
C SER A 71 -13.42 6.47 -19.85
N GLY A 72 -13.38 5.15 -19.71
CA GLY A 72 -12.91 4.23 -20.76
C GLY A 72 -11.40 4.25 -20.97
N THR A 73 -10.65 4.94 -20.12
CA THR A 73 -9.18 4.98 -20.12
C THR A 73 -8.65 4.61 -18.74
N SER A 74 -7.33 4.42 -18.64
CA SER A 74 -6.61 4.32 -17.36
C SER A 74 -5.60 5.46 -17.23
N LEU A 75 -5.92 6.61 -17.82
CA LEU A 75 -5.03 7.76 -17.89
C LEU A 75 -5.09 8.54 -16.59
N PHE A 76 -3.94 8.68 -15.94
CA PHE A 76 -3.78 9.61 -14.83
C PHE A 76 -3.65 11.02 -15.38
N LEU A 77 -4.59 11.89 -15.03
CA LEU A 77 -4.60 13.29 -15.46
C LEU A 77 -3.90 14.21 -14.45
N MET A 78 -3.37 15.32 -14.94
CA MET A 78 -2.84 16.42 -14.14
C MET A 78 -3.24 17.77 -14.74
N LEU A 79 -3.47 18.77 -13.90
CA LEU A 79 -3.50 20.16 -14.32
C LEU A 79 -2.05 20.63 -14.46
N TYR A 80 -1.68 21.09 -15.65
CA TYR A 80 -0.43 21.77 -15.93
C TYR A 80 -0.65 23.28 -16.01
N VAL A 81 0.26 24.05 -15.41
CA VAL A 81 0.28 25.51 -15.48
C VAL A 81 1.68 25.95 -15.92
N PHE A 82 1.77 26.57 -17.10
CA PHE A 82 2.99 27.17 -17.63
C PHE A 82 2.84 28.69 -17.71
N ALA A 83 3.86 29.43 -17.30
CA ALA A 83 3.84 30.89 -17.34
C ALA A 83 5.23 31.42 -17.68
N ARG A 84 5.29 32.69 -18.10
CA ARG A 84 6.57 33.40 -18.23
C ARG A 84 7.26 33.52 -16.85
N PRO A 85 8.61 33.51 -16.79
CA PRO A 85 9.36 33.72 -15.56
C PRO A 85 8.92 34.99 -14.82
N GLY A 86 8.95 34.96 -13.48
CA GLY A 86 8.52 36.08 -12.64
C GLY A 86 7.80 35.67 -11.35
N PHE A 87 7.63 34.36 -11.11
CA PHE A 87 7.06 33.81 -9.88
C PHE A 87 8.14 33.21 -8.98
N GLY A 88 7.96 33.32 -7.67
CA GLY A 88 8.95 32.86 -6.67
C GLY A 88 8.90 31.36 -6.37
N GLU A 89 7.80 30.68 -6.72
CA GLU A 89 7.55 29.29 -6.36
C GLU A 89 6.76 28.57 -7.47
N CYS A 90 7.25 27.39 -7.87
CA CYS A 90 6.51 26.41 -8.65
C CYS A 90 5.74 25.47 -7.70
N ARG A 91 4.44 25.31 -7.95
CA ARG A 91 3.51 24.64 -7.02
C ARG A 91 3.11 23.25 -7.48
N PHE A 92 2.97 22.35 -6.52
CA PHE A 92 2.67 20.95 -6.77
C PHE A 92 1.58 20.42 -5.85
N SER A 93 0.77 19.50 -6.37
CA SER A 93 -0.09 18.64 -5.53
C SER A 93 -0.01 17.17 -5.95
N THR A 94 -0.11 16.29 -4.95
CA THR A 94 -0.30 14.85 -5.14
C THR A 94 -1.66 14.43 -4.63
N LEU A 95 -2.29 13.48 -5.32
CA LEU A 95 -3.60 12.95 -4.95
C LEU A 95 -3.41 11.67 -4.12
N LYS A 96 -4.01 11.61 -2.93
CA LYS A 96 -3.93 10.43 -2.04
C LYS A 96 -5.16 9.52 -2.08
N LEU A 97 -6.24 9.98 -2.70
CA LEU A 97 -7.48 9.21 -2.81
C LEU A 97 -7.33 8.07 -3.81
N LYS A 98 -7.47 6.82 -3.34
CA LYS A 98 -7.45 5.62 -4.19
C LYS A 98 -8.66 5.51 -5.13
N LYS A 99 -9.79 6.13 -4.75
CA LYS A 99 -11.06 6.10 -5.49
C LYS A 99 -11.65 7.51 -5.56
N PRO A 100 -11.28 8.33 -6.56
CA PRO A 100 -11.86 9.65 -6.75
C PRO A 100 -13.35 9.59 -7.15
N LEU A 101 -13.78 8.47 -7.75
CA LEU A 101 -15.14 8.24 -8.23
C LEU A 101 -15.95 7.30 -7.30
N VAL A 102 -17.20 7.66 -7.01
CA VAL A 102 -18.17 6.82 -6.30
C VAL A 102 -18.67 5.69 -7.22
N ALA A 103 -18.84 4.49 -6.68
CA ALA A 103 -19.29 3.31 -7.43
C ALA A 103 -20.77 3.42 -7.86
N LYS A 104 -21.12 2.94 -9.06
CA LYS A 104 -22.52 2.81 -9.49
C LYS A 104 -23.22 1.66 -8.74
N ALA A 105 -24.51 1.82 -8.41
CA ALA A 105 -25.41 0.68 -8.26
C ALA A 105 -25.46 -0.12 -9.58
N ARG A 106 -25.46 -1.45 -9.52
CA ARG A 106 -25.37 -2.34 -10.70
C ARG A 106 -26.35 -1.91 -11.80
N GLY A 107 -25.82 -1.28 -12.85
CA GLY A 107 -26.55 -0.83 -14.03
C GLY A 107 -25.70 -1.01 -15.28
N SER A 108 -26.35 -1.35 -16.39
CA SER A 108 -25.81 -1.72 -17.70
C SER A 108 -24.49 -1.03 -18.08
N ARG A 109 -23.43 -1.83 -18.28
CA ARG A 109 -22.22 -1.45 -19.02
C ARG A 109 -22.60 -1.26 -20.50
N ARG A 110 -23.13 -0.09 -20.88
CA ARG A 110 -23.11 0.37 -22.27
C ARG A 110 -22.16 1.55 -22.38
N THR A 111 -21.20 1.39 -23.28
CA THR A 111 -19.98 2.13 -23.50
C THR A 111 -20.18 3.11 -24.66
N ASP A 112 -20.78 4.27 -24.40
CA ASP A 112 -20.97 5.27 -25.47
C ASP A 112 -20.12 6.54 -25.29
N ASN A 113 -19.46 6.74 -24.13
CA ASN A 113 -18.68 7.96 -23.87
C ASN A 113 -17.24 7.61 -23.47
N LEU A 114 -16.37 7.41 -24.46
CA LEU A 114 -14.91 7.43 -24.27
C LEU A 114 -14.48 8.88 -23.97
N CYS A 115 -13.48 9.05 -23.10
CA CYS A 115 -12.90 10.37 -22.81
C CYS A 115 -13.87 11.39 -22.19
N LYS A 116 -14.82 10.94 -21.36
CA LYS A 116 -15.72 11.79 -20.58
C LYS A 116 -15.32 11.80 -19.10
N ILE A 117 -15.45 12.93 -18.43
CA ILE A 117 -15.19 13.06 -17.00
C ILE A 117 -16.55 12.99 -16.27
N PRO A 118 -16.83 11.93 -15.49
CA PRO A 118 -18.11 11.79 -14.80
C PRO A 118 -18.10 12.63 -13.52
N ALA A 119 -18.17 13.95 -13.65
CA ALA A 119 -18.14 14.89 -12.53
C ALA A 119 -19.27 14.64 -11.51
N ASP A 120 -20.41 14.09 -11.96
CA ASP A 120 -21.54 13.64 -11.13
C ASP A 120 -21.18 12.51 -10.16
N ARG A 121 -20.02 11.86 -10.35
CA ARG A 121 -19.55 10.74 -9.53
C ARG A 121 -18.39 11.10 -8.61
N PHE A 122 -17.98 12.36 -8.54
CA PHE A 122 -16.92 12.79 -7.63
C PHE A 122 -17.35 12.61 -6.18
N SER A 123 -16.47 12.03 -5.36
CA SER A 123 -16.72 11.96 -3.91
C SER A 123 -16.53 13.32 -3.26
N ASP A 124 -17.15 13.54 -2.09
CA ASP A 124 -16.99 14.80 -1.34
C ASP A 124 -15.52 15.08 -0.98
N ASP A 125 -14.78 14.03 -0.59
CA ASP A 125 -13.35 14.11 -0.31
C ASP A 125 -12.55 14.56 -1.56
N TYR A 126 -12.97 14.13 -2.75
CA TYR A 126 -12.33 14.52 -4.01
C TYR A 126 -12.71 15.93 -4.45
N LEU A 127 -13.97 16.36 -4.26
CA LEU A 127 -14.40 17.73 -4.50
C LEU A 127 -13.66 18.73 -3.60
N ALA A 128 -13.46 18.38 -2.32
CA ALA A 128 -12.65 19.18 -1.40
C ALA A 128 -11.18 19.29 -1.89
N TYR A 129 -10.62 18.20 -2.42
CA TYR A 129 -9.30 18.22 -3.03
C TYR A 129 -9.22 19.14 -4.27
N LEU A 130 -10.18 19.07 -5.18
CA LEU A 130 -10.20 19.91 -6.39
C LEU A 130 -10.27 21.40 -6.07
N ARG A 131 -11.08 21.80 -5.09
CA ARG A 131 -11.13 23.21 -4.61
C ARG A 131 -9.78 23.67 -4.09
N ALA A 132 -9.14 22.86 -3.26
CA ALA A 132 -7.80 23.17 -2.75
C ALA A 132 -6.73 23.24 -3.85
N VAL A 133 -6.84 22.44 -4.91
CA VAL A 133 -5.99 22.54 -6.10
C VAL A 133 -6.19 23.87 -6.81
N GLU A 134 -7.43 24.27 -7.06
CA GLU A 134 -7.77 25.54 -7.71
C GLU A 134 -7.27 26.74 -6.89
N ASP A 135 -7.53 26.76 -5.58
CA ASP A 135 -7.06 27.81 -4.67
C ASP A 135 -5.53 27.93 -4.70
N TYR A 136 -4.82 26.79 -4.60
CA TYR A 136 -3.36 26.78 -4.57
C TYR A 136 -2.74 27.13 -5.92
N ALA A 137 -3.33 26.68 -7.03
CA ALA A 137 -2.90 27.06 -8.38
C ALA A 137 -3.00 28.59 -8.57
N ASN A 138 -4.02 29.21 -8.00
CA ASN A 138 -4.27 30.64 -8.14
C ASN A 138 -3.44 31.57 -7.24
N GLY A 139 -2.80 31.08 -6.18
CA GLY A 139 -2.13 31.98 -5.22
C GLY A 139 -2.35 31.66 -3.76
N GLY A 140 -3.47 31.01 -3.46
CA GLY A 140 -3.99 30.84 -2.11
C GLY A 140 -3.32 29.74 -1.31
N THR A 141 -3.82 29.56 -0.09
CA THR A 141 -3.42 28.46 0.80
C THR A 141 -4.42 27.32 0.64
N PRO A 142 -3.98 26.09 0.33
CA PRO A 142 -4.90 24.97 0.14
C PRO A 142 -5.52 24.56 1.48
N ASP A 143 -6.86 24.54 1.55
CA ASP A 143 -7.60 23.92 2.64
C ASP A 143 -8.06 22.53 2.23
N CYS A 144 -7.26 21.51 2.54
CA CYS A 144 -7.52 20.14 2.16
C CYS A 144 -7.21 19.18 3.31
N PRO A 145 -8.12 18.24 3.65
CA PRO A 145 -7.79 17.16 4.58
C PRO A 145 -6.54 16.42 4.11
N SER A 146 -5.59 16.18 5.03
CA SER A 146 -4.31 15.53 4.73
C SER A 146 -4.43 14.13 4.13
N LYS A 147 -5.59 13.48 4.31
CA LYS A 147 -5.97 12.20 3.70
C LYS A 147 -6.30 12.30 2.20
N CYS A 148 -6.69 13.47 1.71
CA CYS A 148 -7.13 13.67 0.33
C CYS A 148 -5.96 14.00 -0.61
N GLY A 149 -5.01 14.81 -0.15
CA GLY A 149 -3.85 15.21 -0.95
C GLY A 149 -2.69 15.77 -0.13
N ALA A 150 -1.60 16.10 -0.82
CA ALA A 150 -0.50 16.87 -0.25
C ALA A 150 -0.07 17.97 -1.24
N PHE A 151 0.28 19.14 -0.69
CA PHE A 151 0.61 20.35 -1.42
C PHE A 151 1.99 20.84 -0.97
N TYR A 152 2.81 21.29 -1.91
CA TYR A 152 4.17 21.78 -1.66
C TYR A 152 4.66 22.58 -2.88
N GLY A 153 5.65 23.43 -2.67
CA GLY A 153 6.28 24.16 -3.76
C GLY A 153 7.79 24.21 -3.66
N MET A 154 8.39 24.66 -4.76
CA MET A 154 9.84 24.67 -5.00
C MET A 154 10.23 25.95 -5.73
N PRO A 155 11.41 26.52 -5.47
CA PRO A 155 11.95 27.56 -6.33
C PRO A 155 12.07 27.05 -7.78
N PRO A 156 11.73 27.86 -8.80
CA PRO A 156 11.86 27.45 -10.20
C PRO A 156 13.27 27.01 -10.59
N SER A 157 14.30 27.54 -9.91
CA SER A 157 15.70 27.16 -10.10
C SER A 157 16.05 25.74 -9.65
N GLU A 158 15.23 25.12 -8.81
CA GLU A 158 15.42 23.74 -8.33
C GLU A 158 14.66 22.71 -9.18
N LEU A 159 13.94 23.16 -10.21
CA LEU A 159 13.24 22.25 -11.12
C LEU A 159 14.24 21.54 -12.03
N ILE A 160 14.06 20.23 -12.17
CA ILE A 160 14.84 19.42 -13.10
C ILE A 160 14.14 19.45 -14.45
N GLU A 161 14.92 19.75 -15.49
CA GLU A 161 14.39 19.92 -16.84
C GLU A 161 13.64 18.67 -17.34
N GLY A 162 12.37 18.87 -17.69
CA GLY A 162 11.40 17.83 -18.07
C GLY A 162 11.22 16.72 -17.03
N ARG A 163 11.20 17.11 -15.76
CA ARG A 163 10.54 16.33 -14.71
C ARG A 163 9.43 17.20 -14.16
N PHE A 164 8.18 16.96 -14.57
CA PHE A 164 7.04 17.73 -14.08
C PHE A 164 6.05 16.90 -13.25
N THR A 165 6.39 15.64 -12.98
CA THR A 165 5.58 14.78 -12.11
C THR A 165 5.62 15.30 -10.66
N PRO A 166 4.48 15.68 -10.04
CA PRO A 166 4.44 16.27 -8.71
C PRO A 166 5.11 15.40 -7.66
N ALA A 167 4.85 14.10 -7.64
CA ALA A 167 5.44 13.16 -6.69
C ALA A 167 6.98 13.25 -6.63
N PHE A 168 7.65 13.57 -7.74
CA PHE A 168 9.09 13.77 -7.77
C PHE A 168 9.54 14.88 -6.81
N TYR A 169 8.79 15.98 -6.69
CA TYR A 169 9.17 17.12 -5.85
C TYR A 169 8.65 17.03 -4.41
N SER A 170 7.96 15.95 -4.03
CA SER A 170 7.44 15.82 -2.67
C SER A 170 8.57 15.87 -1.63
N PRO A 171 8.38 16.49 -0.45
CA PRO A 171 9.39 16.55 0.60
C PRO A 171 9.96 15.18 0.97
N ARG A 172 9.10 14.17 1.03
CA ARG A 172 9.49 12.76 1.29
C ARG A 172 10.43 12.24 0.21
N ASN A 173 10.08 12.40 -1.07
CA ASN A 173 10.89 11.85 -2.17
C ASN A 173 12.19 12.61 -2.39
N ARG A 174 12.23 13.91 -2.08
CA ARG A 174 13.48 14.67 -2.03
C ARG A 174 14.42 14.12 -0.95
N LYS A 175 13.91 13.86 0.25
CA LYS A 175 14.70 13.25 1.35
C LYS A 175 15.25 11.89 0.92
N ILE A 176 14.43 11.05 0.30
CA ILE A 176 14.85 9.75 -0.22
C ILE A 176 15.98 9.90 -1.25
N ARG A 177 15.86 10.83 -2.21
CA ARG A 177 16.92 11.08 -3.20
C ARG A 177 18.20 11.61 -2.58
N SER A 178 18.12 12.52 -1.60
CA SER A 178 19.30 13.01 -0.89
C SER A 178 19.99 11.88 -0.12
N THR A 179 19.23 10.99 0.52
CA THR A 179 19.77 9.81 1.21
C THR A 179 20.48 8.89 0.23
N LEU A 180 19.86 8.59 -0.91
CA LEU A 180 20.48 7.73 -1.93
C LEU A 180 21.77 8.35 -2.48
N ALA A 181 21.77 9.67 -2.74
CA ALA A 181 22.95 10.38 -3.26
C ALA A 181 24.12 10.43 -2.27
N SER A 182 23.86 10.42 -0.96
CA SER A 182 24.89 10.41 0.08
C SER A 182 25.32 9.00 0.51
N SER A 183 24.63 7.96 0.04
CA SER A 183 24.89 6.57 0.44
C SER A 183 26.01 5.97 -0.40
N LYS A 184 26.78 5.06 0.21
CA LYS A 184 27.67 4.18 -0.55
C LYS A 184 26.81 3.18 -1.32
N THR A 185 26.96 3.13 -2.64
CA THR A 185 26.17 2.29 -3.53
C THR A 185 27.04 1.51 -4.49
N VAL A 186 26.52 0.39 -4.97
CA VAL A 186 27.07 -0.46 -6.03
C VAL A 186 26.03 -0.61 -7.14
N GLU A 187 26.45 -0.86 -8.38
CA GLU A 187 25.49 -1.09 -9.45
C GLU A 187 24.77 -2.44 -9.26
N LEU A 188 23.48 -2.51 -9.59
CA LEU A 188 22.72 -3.76 -9.50
C LEU A 188 23.37 -4.89 -10.31
N SER A 189 24.02 -4.56 -11.44
CA SER A 189 24.72 -5.55 -12.26
C SER A 189 25.97 -6.16 -11.60
N GLU A 190 26.56 -5.50 -10.60
CA GLU A 190 27.69 -6.02 -9.84
C GLU A 190 27.25 -7.06 -8.79
N VAL A 191 26.06 -6.87 -8.22
CA VAL A 191 25.50 -7.74 -7.16
C VAL A 191 24.40 -8.69 -7.66
N ALA A 192 24.02 -8.62 -8.94
CA ALA A 192 23.02 -9.52 -9.50
C ALA A 192 23.07 -9.66 -11.03
N SER A 193 22.71 -10.84 -11.51
CA SER A 193 22.46 -11.08 -12.95
C SER A 193 20.99 -10.83 -13.29
N ILE A 194 20.73 -9.97 -14.28
CA ILE A 194 19.37 -9.60 -14.70
C ILE A 194 19.00 -10.30 -16.02
N LEU A 195 17.91 -11.07 -16.00
CA LEU A 195 17.41 -11.83 -17.13
C LEU A 195 16.03 -11.34 -17.56
N LEU A 196 15.85 -11.09 -18.85
CA LEU A 196 14.57 -10.72 -19.45
C LEU A 196 13.96 -11.92 -20.19
N PRO A 197 12.82 -12.47 -19.74
CA PRO A 197 12.15 -13.57 -20.41
C PRO A 197 11.64 -13.17 -21.79
N ARG A 198 11.94 -13.99 -22.80
CA ARG A 198 11.49 -13.81 -24.18
C ARG A 198 10.59 -14.98 -24.60
N LYS A 199 9.69 -14.72 -25.54
CA LYS A 199 8.93 -15.78 -26.21
C LYS A 199 9.87 -16.66 -27.04
N VAL A 200 9.57 -17.95 -27.11
CA VAL A 200 10.28 -18.92 -27.94
C VAL A 200 9.29 -19.44 -28.99
N SER A 201 9.70 -19.52 -30.26
CA SER A 201 8.82 -19.91 -31.38
C SER A 201 8.25 -21.32 -31.19
N ASP A 202 9.06 -22.25 -30.71
CA ASP A 202 8.71 -23.65 -30.44
C ASP A 202 8.64 -23.95 -28.94
N ALA A 203 8.17 -22.96 -28.16
CA ALA A 203 8.03 -23.10 -26.71
C ALA A 203 7.17 -24.30 -26.32
N ALA A 204 7.59 -25.03 -25.29
CA ALA A 204 6.71 -25.97 -24.60
C ALA A 204 5.44 -25.23 -24.16
N ARG A 205 4.28 -25.78 -24.53
CA ARG A 205 2.97 -25.26 -24.14
C ARG A 205 2.51 -25.96 -22.87
N ASN A 206 1.62 -25.31 -22.14
CA ASN A 206 1.01 -25.85 -20.92
C ASN A 206 1.98 -26.01 -19.74
N VAL A 207 2.99 -25.15 -19.60
CA VAL A 207 3.91 -25.11 -18.44
C VAL A 207 3.44 -24.09 -17.40
N LEU A 208 3.89 -24.20 -16.16
CA LEU A 208 3.58 -23.19 -15.13
C LEU A 208 4.29 -21.86 -15.44
N VAL A 209 3.54 -20.75 -15.40
CA VAL A 209 4.08 -19.41 -15.70
C VAL A 209 3.72 -18.42 -14.59
N LEU A 210 4.76 -17.80 -14.02
CA LEU A 210 4.63 -16.71 -13.06
C LEU A 210 4.36 -15.39 -13.80
N ARG A 211 3.22 -14.75 -13.52
CA ARG A 211 2.74 -13.53 -14.20
C ARG A 211 2.66 -12.34 -13.23
N PRO A 212 2.53 -11.09 -13.71
CA PRO A 212 2.48 -9.90 -12.85
C PRO A 212 1.48 -9.98 -11.68
N ARG A 213 0.28 -10.54 -11.91
CA ARG A 213 -0.75 -10.69 -10.87
C ARG A 213 -0.35 -11.62 -9.71
N ASN A 214 0.67 -12.45 -9.91
CA ASN A 214 1.20 -13.35 -8.88
C ASN A 214 2.25 -12.65 -8.00
N ILE A 215 2.74 -11.47 -8.39
CA ILE A 215 3.73 -10.71 -7.62
C ILE A 215 3.01 -9.87 -6.57
N ARG A 216 2.64 -10.54 -5.48
CA ARG A 216 1.97 -9.95 -4.33
C ARG A 216 2.24 -10.78 -3.09
N PHE A 217 2.06 -10.16 -1.93
CA PHE A 217 2.05 -10.83 -0.64
C PHE A 217 0.60 -11.10 -0.19
N PRO A 218 0.31 -12.22 0.49
CA PRO A 218 1.19 -13.39 0.64
C PRO A 218 1.46 -14.07 -0.71
N VAL A 219 2.58 -14.79 -0.78
CA VAL A 219 3.09 -15.37 -2.04
C VAL A 219 2.43 -16.72 -2.28
N ASP A 220 1.67 -16.82 -3.38
CA ASP A 220 1.01 -18.07 -3.80
C ASP A 220 1.62 -18.57 -5.11
N LEU A 221 2.42 -19.63 -4.99
CA LEU A 221 3.10 -20.31 -6.11
C LEU A 221 2.45 -21.65 -6.49
N ASP A 222 1.37 -22.04 -5.81
CA ASP A 222 0.67 -23.29 -6.08
C ASP A 222 -0.51 -23.09 -7.04
N SER A 223 -1.08 -21.88 -7.09
CA SER A 223 -2.16 -21.51 -8.00
C SER A 223 -1.68 -20.93 -9.35
N LEU A 224 -0.47 -21.26 -9.79
CA LEU A 224 0.08 -20.72 -11.05
C LEU A 224 -0.67 -21.25 -12.28
N GLU A 225 -1.11 -20.31 -13.12
CA GLU A 225 -1.76 -20.65 -14.38
C GLU A 225 -0.76 -21.18 -15.41
N ARG A 226 -1.20 -22.15 -16.20
CA ARG A 226 -0.42 -22.71 -17.30
C ARG A 226 -0.33 -21.76 -18.49
N GLY A 227 0.72 -21.89 -19.28
CA GLY A 227 1.02 -20.99 -20.40
C GLY A 227 2.14 -21.53 -21.30
N GLU A 228 2.72 -20.62 -22.08
CA GLU A 228 3.88 -20.90 -22.93
C GLU A 228 5.18 -20.68 -22.16
N ALA A 229 6.14 -21.59 -22.34
CA ALA A 229 7.48 -21.42 -21.79
C ALA A 229 8.17 -20.18 -22.36
N THR A 230 8.94 -19.51 -21.53
CA THR A 230 9.84 -18.43 -21.93
C THR A 230 11.29 -18.89 -21.89
N THR A 231 12.22 -18.02 -22.29
CA THR A 231 13.66 -18.31 -22.22
C THR A 231 14.21 -18.44 -20.80
N VAL A 232 13.43 -18.13 -19.74
CA VAL A 232 13.93 -18.06 -18.36
C VAL A 232 13.11 -18.98 -17.44
N PRO A 233 13.59 -20.20 -17.16
CA PRO A 233 13.09 -21.01 -16.05
C PRO A 233 13.56 -20.42 -14.72
N LEU A 234 12.64 -20.38 -13.75
CA LEU A 234 12.87 -19.88 -12.40
C LEU A 234 13.60 -20.90 -11.53
N ARG A 235 14.42 -20.40 -10.62
CA ARG A 235 15.17 -21.15 -9.62
C ARG A 235 14.86 -20.60 -8.23
N LYS A 236 14.93 -21.45 -7.20
CA LYS A 236 14.82 -21.01 -5.80
C LYS A 236 15.83 -19.89 -5.52
N GLY A 237 15.36 -18.79 -4.95
CA GLY A 237 16.14 -17.57 -4.72
C GLY A 237 16.12 -16.55 -5.88
N ASP A 238 15.51 -16.86 -7.03
CA ASP A 238 15.32 -15.88 -8.10
C ASP A 238 14.37 -14.78 -7.62
N ILE A 239 14.78 -13.51 -7.69
CA ILE A 239 13.90 -12.38 -7.45
C ILE A 239 13.15 -12.09 -8.74
N VAL A 240 11.82 -12.03 -8.67
CA VAL A 240 10.97 -11.77 -9.84
C VAL A 240 10.25 -10.45 -9.66
N MET A 241 10.55 -9.49 -10.54
CA MET A 241 10.05 -8.12 -10.48
C MET A 241 9.19 -7.79 -11.71
N CYS A 242 8.10 -7.04 -11.50
CA CYS A 242 7.30 -6.48 -12.59
C CYS A 242 8.05 -5.34 -13.30
N LEU A 243 8.16 -5.39 -14.63
CA LEU A 243 8.76 -4.30 -15.44
C LEU A 243 7.74 -3.27 -15.94
N ILE A 244 6.47 -3.53 -15.72
CA ILE A 244 5.35 -2.71 -16.19
C ILE A 244 4.57 -2.21 -14.99
N GLY A 245 4.30 -0.91 -14.96
CA GLY A 245 3.57 -0.25 -13.86
C GLY A 245 4.49 0.61 -12.99
N GLU A 246 3.92 1.20 -11.93
CA GLU A 246 4.63 2.17 -11.08
C GLU A 246 5.04 1.61 -9.71
N GLU A 247 4.52 0.44 -9.33
CA GLU A 247 4.67 -0.05 -7.95
C GLU A 247 5.91 -0.94 -7.73
N ASN A 248 6.69 -1.26 -8.77
CA ASN A 248 7.94 -2.06 -8.71
C ASN A 248 7.86 -3.27 -7.77
N HIS A 249 6.74 -4.00 -7.79
CA HIS A 249 6.61 -5.17 -6.93
C HIS A 249 7.59 -6.27 -7.35
N ALA A 250 8.20 -6.87 -6.34
CA ALA A 250 9.02 -8.06 -6.48
C ALA A 250 8.66 -9.11 -5.42
N ILE A 251 8.95 -10.37 -5.74
CA ILE A 251 8.93 -11.50 -4.79
C ILE A 251 10.20 -12.33 -4.99
N VAL A 252 10.63 -13.05 -3.95
CA VAL A 252 11.62 -14.12 -4.05
C VAL A 252 10.88 -15.41 -4.42
N PHE A 253 11.22 -15.99 -5.57
CA PHE A 253 10.69 -17.27 -5.98
C PHE A 253 11.31 -18.37 -5.14
N ASP A 254 10.47 -19.07 -4.40
CA ASP A 254 10.88 -20.23 -3.64
C ASP A 254 9.73 -21.24 -3.61
N ARG A 255 9.85 -22.24 -4.47
CA ARG A 255 8.86 -23.30 -4.63
C ARG A 255 9.61 -24.63 -4.63
N ASP A 256 9.15 -25.53 -3.77
CA ASP A 256 9.60 -26.91 -3.77
C ASP A 256 8.72 -27.69 -4.75
N GLY A 257 9.28 -28.09 -5.89
CA GLY A 257 8.53 -28.79 -6.94
C GLY A 257 9.42 -29.26 -8.09
N GLN A 258 9.08 -30.41 -8.67
CA GLN A 258 9.82 -30.99 -9.80
C GLN A 258 9.44 -30.33 -11.15
N GLU A 259 8.23 -29.79 -11.26
CA GLU A 259 7.77 -29.12 -12.48
C GLU A 259 8.37 -27.71 -12.59
N PRO A 260 9.08 -27.38 -13.70
CA PRO A 260 9.70 -26.08 -13.88
C PRO A 260 8.64 -24.98 -14.03
N VAL A 261 8.93 -23.82 -13.44
CA VAL A 261 8.12 -22.60 -13.57
C VAL A 261 8.89 -21.59 -14.41
N TYR A 262 8.21 -20.91 -15.33
CA TYR A 262 8.82 -19.90 -16.20
C TYR A 262 8.32 -18.50 -15.84
N ALA A 263 9.19 -17.49 -15.95
CA ALA A 263 8.79 -16.10 -15.77
C ALA A 263 8.11 -15.54 -17.03
N GLY A 264 7.02 -14.78 -16.85
CA GLY A 264 6.35 -14.08 -17.94
C GLY A 264 7.20 -12.98 -18.60
N THR A 265 6.88 -12.61 -19.84
CA THR A 265 7.68 -11.65 -20.64
C THR A 265 7.62 -10.19 -20.17
N SER A 266 6.70 -9.86 -19.26
CA SER A 266 6.57 -8.54 -18.63
C SER A 266 7.37 -8.41 -17.32
N MET A 267 8.27 -9.36 -17.06
CA MET A 267 8.97 -9.52 -15.80
C MET A 267 10.48 -9.41 -16.01
N ALA A 268 11.21 -9.05 -14.96
CA ALA A 268 12.64 -9.31 -14.84
C ALA A 268 12.87 -10.42 -13.82
N VAL A 269 13.84 -11.27 -14.10
CA VAL A 269 14.36 -12.27 -13.17
C VAL A 269 15.76 -11.82 -12.76
N ILE A 270 15.96 -11.60 -11.47
CA ILE A 270 17.19 -11.05 -10.89
C ILE A 270 17.78 -12.13 -10.00
N ARG A 271 19.00 -12.55 -10.31
CA ARG A 271 19.76 -13.56 -9.56
C ARG A 271 20.83 -12.87 -8.74
N ALA A 272 20.60 -12.77 -7.43
CA ALA A 272 21.54 -12.17 -6.51
C ALA A 272 22.87 -12.95 -6.48
N ASN A 273 23.97 -12.22 -6.28
CA ASN A 273 25.32 -12.73 -6.11
C ASN A 273 26.02 -11.92 -5.02
N GLY A 274 26.38 -12.56 -3.91
CA GLY A 274 27.03 -11.88 -2.78
C GLY A 274 26.12 -10.90 -2.01
N ILE A 275 24.81 -11.02 -2.16
CA ILE A 275 23.79 -10.25 -1.44
C ILE A 275 22.54 -11.10 -1.20
N SER A 276 21.84 -10.90 -0.08
CA SER A 276 20.59 -11.59 0.23
C SER A 276 19.51 -11.30 -0.84
N PRO A 277 18.86 -12.34 -1.41
CA PRO A 277 17.72 -12.18 -2.31
C PRO A 277 16.56 -11.42 -1.67
N GLU A 278 16.29 -11.66 -0.38
CA GLU A 278 15.20 -11.05 0.38
C GLU A 278 15.46 -9.57 0.61
N TYR A 279 16.69 -9.19 0.98
CA TYR A 279 17.11 -7.79 1.05
C TYR A 279 16.86 -7.09 -0.28
N LEU A 280 17.39 -7.66 -1.37
CA LEU A 280 17.29 -7.04 -2.69
C LEU A 280 15.84 -6.98 -3.18
N CYS A 281 15.02 -7.98 -2.85
CA CYS A 281 13.57 -7.98 -3.10
C CYS A 281 12.88 -6.81 -2.38
N PHE A 282 13.17 -6.61 -1.09
CA PHE A 282 12.63 -5.48 -0.33
C PHE A 282 13.13 -4.15 -0.88
N TYR A 283 14.43 -4.04 -1.14
CA TYR A 283 15.06 -2.83 -1.67
C TYR A 283 14.46 -2.43 -3.02
N LEU A 284 14.34 -3.34 -3.98
CA LEU A 284 13.74 -3.08 -5.29
C LEU A 284 12.25 -2.75 -5.22
N SER A 285 11.57 -3.25 -4.18
CA SER A 285 10.16 -2.96 -3.89
C SER A 285 9.95 -1.74 -2.99
N SER A 286 11.02 -1.06 -2.56
CA SER A 286 10.97 0.06 -1.61
C SER A 286 10.57 1.36 -2.30
N ASP A 287 10.15 2.36 -1.52
CA ASP A 287 9.92 3.69 -2.08
C ASP A 287 11.23 4.33 -2.59
N ILE A 288 12.41 3.92 -2.07
CA ILE A 288 13.72 4.32 -2.61
C ILE A 288 13.84 3.89 -4.07
N ALA A 289 13.66 2.61 -4.35
CA ALA A 289 13.76 2.08 -5.69
C ALA A 289 12.63 2.57 -6.60
N LYS A 290 11.39 2.67 -6.10
CA LYS A 290 10.27 3.24 -6.88
C LYS A 290 10.58 4.65 -7.36
N GLN A 291 11.04 5.52 -6.47
CA GLN A 291 11.34 6.91 -6.86
C GLN A 291 12.50 6.99 -7.85
N ALA A 292 13.61 6.30 -7.57
CA ALA A 292 14.77 6.33 -8.44
C ALA A 292 14.48 5.68 -9.81
N LEU A 293 13.83 4.52 -9.85
CA LEU A 293 13.48 3.84 -11.11
C LEU A 293 12.37 4.55 -11.89
N SER A 294 11.41 5.21 -11.21
CA SER A 294 10.37 6.02 -11.90
C SER A 294 10.96 7.17 -12.72
N SER A 295 12.13 7.68 -12.31
CA SER A 295 12.86 8.67 -13.09
C SER A 295 13.47 8.06 -14.35
N LEU A 296 13.87 6.78 -14.32
CA LEU A 296 14.49 6.12 -15.47
C LEU A 296 13.45 5.52 -16.43
N ALA A 297 12.27 5.14 -15.94
CA ALA A 297 11.24 4.49 -16.74
C ALA A 297 10.66 5.43 -17.82
N GLY A 298 10.58 4.94 -19.06
CA GLY A 298 9.97 5.65 -20.19
C GLY A 298 8.49 5.27 -20.40
N GLY A 299 7.72 6.18 -21.00
CA GLY A 299 6.31 5.97 -21.37
C GLY A 299 5.33 6.80 -20.53
N VAL A 300 4.21 7.21 -21.16
CA VAL A 300 3.18 8.07 -20.53
C VAL A 300 2.04 7.25 -19.92
N ILE A 301 1.55 6.25 -20.65
CA ILE A 301 0.40 5.42 -20.24
C ILE A 301 0.86 4.17 -19.49
N MET A 302 1.87 3.47 -20.03
CA MET A 302 2.51 2.33 -19.38
C MET A 302 4.00 2.60 -19.30
N LYS A 303 4.48 2.87 -18.08
CA LYS A 303 5.91 2.98 -17.81
C LYS A 303 6.54 1.60 -17.93
N ARG A 304 7.62 1.52 -18.71
CA ARG A 304 8.42 0.30 -18.85
C ARG A 304 9.86 0.58 -18.46
N LEU A 305 10.37 -0.21 -17.55
CA LEU A 305 11.79 -0.17 -17.18
C LEU A 305 12.63 -0.93 -18.22
N ALA A 306 13.67 -0.29 -18.75
CA ALA A 306 14.60 -0.95 -19.66
C ALA A 306 15.68 -1.73 -18.89
N LEU A 307 16.23 -2.77 -19.52
CA LEU A 307 17.31 -3.58 -18.92
C LEU A 307 18.51 -2.72 -18.54
N ARG A 308 18.89 -1.79 -19.42
CA ARG A 308 20.05 -0.89 -19.21
C ARG A 308 19.87 -0.09 -17.91
N ASP A 309 18.69 0.49 -17.72
CA ASP A 309 18.37 1.32 -16.55
C ASP A 309 18.35 0.50 -15.26
N LEU A 310 17.82 -0.72 -15.33
CA LEU A 310 17.84 -1.64 -14.19
C LEU A 310 19.26 -2.11 -13.86
N SER A 311 20.13 -2.29 -14.87
CA SER A 311 21.50 -2.79 -14.67
C SER A 311 22.41 -1.82 -13.93
N VAL A 312 22.31 -0.52 -14.25
CA VAL A 312 23.09 0.56 -13.62
C VAL A 312 22.40 1.15 -12.39
N PHE A 313 21.30 0.53 -11.94
CA PHE A 313 20.54 1.02 -10.81
C PHE A 313 21.39 0.94 -9.52
N PRO A 314 21.54 2.03 -8.75
CA PRO A 314 22.36 2.02 -7.54
C PRO A 314 21.64 1.25 -6.43
N VAL A 315 22.35 0.28 -5.85
CA VAL A 315 21.94 -0.52 -4.69
C VAL A 315 22.79 -0.12 -3.50
N VAL A 316 22.14 0.20 -2.38
CA VAL A 316 22.84 0.41 -1.11
C VAL A 316 23.27 -0.96 -0.57
N GLU A 317 24.50 -1.08 -0.10
CA GLU A 317 24.96 -2.31 0.55
C GLU A 317 24.25 -2.48 1.90
N PRO A 318 23.69 -3.66 2.22
CA PRO A 318 23.06 -3.90 3.52
C PRO A 318 24.11 -3.87 4.64
N SER A 319 23.81 -3.20 5.74
CA SER A 319 24.57 -3.29 7.01
C SER A 319 24.01 -4.39 7.92
N MET A 320 22.74 -4.75 7.75
CA MET A 320 22.07 -5.77 8.55
C MET A 320 22.39 -7.20 8.10
N ASP A 321 22.23 -8.14 9.03
CA ASP A 321 22.44 -9.57 8.79
C ASP A 321 21.41 -10.14 7.79
N GLU A 322 21.84 -11.06 6.93
CA GLU A 322 20.95 -11.68 5.93
C GLU A 322 19.76 -12.40 6.57
N GLN A 323 19.94 -12.97 7.77
CA GLN A 323 18.89 -13.67 8.51
C GLN A 323 17.75 -12.73 8.93
N TYR A 324 18.03 -11.44 9.14
CA TYR A 324 17.01 -10.44 9.42
C TYR A 324 16.01 -10.36 8.26
N TYR A 325 16.51 -10.08 7.05
CA TYR A 325 15.65 -9.96 5.85
C TYR A 325 14.97 -11.28 5.48
N LEU A 326 15.66 -12.41 5.65
CA LEU A 326 15.07 -13.73 5.43
C LEU A 326 13.84 -13.95 6.33
N THR A 327 13.94 -13.57 7.61
CA THR A 327 12.88 -13.78 8.59
C THR A 327 11.69 -12.85 8.32
N GLU A 328 11.94 -11.57 8.02
CA GLU A 328 10.89 -10.61 7.65
C GLU A 328 10.15 -11.05 6.37
N TYR A 329 10.89 -11.57 5.38
CA TYR A 329 10.30 -12.09 4.15
C TYR A 329 9.44 -13.34 4.39
N ALA A 330 9.87 -14.24 5.27
CA ALA A 330 9.10 -15.44 5.63
C ALA A 330 7.73 -15.10 6.24
N ILE A 331 7.65 -14.02 7.03
CA ILE A 331 6.40 -13.50 7.59
C ILE A 331 5.47 -13.03 6.47
N LEU A 332 5.95 -12.11 5.63
CA LEU A 332 5.14 -11.49 4.57
C LEU A 332 4.72 -12.48 3.47
N SER A 333 5.58 -13.44 3.14
CA SER A 333 5.28 -14.48 2.14
C SER A 333 4.16 -15.43 2.58
N GLY A 334 3.76 -15.41 3.85
CA GLY A 334 2.71 -16.27 4.41
C GLY A 334 3.15 -17.72 4.62
N ARG A 335 4.47 -17.98 4.59
CA ARG A 335 5.04 -19.30 4.87
C ARG A 335 5.23 -19.56 6.35
N ALA A 336 5.35 -18.49 7.14
CA ALA A 336 5.33 -18.60 8.59
C ALA A 336 3.88 -18.52 9.08
N PRO A 337 3.45 -19.38 10.03
CA PRO A 337 2.30 -19.05 10.86
C PRO A 337 2.57 -17.71 11.57
N ARG A 338 1.52 -17.08 12.12
CA ARG A 338 1.64 -15.79 12.80
C ARG A 338 2.88 -15.79 13.72
N ASN A 339 3.88 -15.01 13.32
CA ASN A 339 5.17 -14.98 13.98
C ASN A 339 5.17 -13.84 14.99
N TYR A 340 5.48 -14.18 16.23
CA TYR A 340 5.56 -13.21 17.32
C TYR A 340 7.02 -12.90 17.69
N GLN A 341 8.01 -13.61 17.15
CA GLN A 341 9.41 -13.45 17.55
C GLN A 341 9.93 -12.02 17.33
N ASP A 342 10.68 -11.55 18.32
CA ASP A 342 11.40 -10.27 18.22
C ASP A 342 12.63 -10.43 17.32
N LEU A 343 12.74 -9.56 16.32
CA LEU A 343 13.84 -9.55 15.36
C LEU A 343 14.91 -8.51 15.70
N GLU A 344 14.74 -7.74 16.79
CA GLU A 344 15.76 -6.77 17.25
C GLU A 344 17.13 -7.44 17.46
N GLY A 345 17.14 -8.69 17.95
CA GLY A 345 18.38 -9.46 18.13
C GLY A 345 19.10 -9.84 16.83
N LEU A 346 18.45 -9.73 15.67
CA LEU A 346 19.04 -9.98 14.35
C LEU A 346 19.57 -8.70 13.69
N LYS A 347 19.35 -7.52 14.30
CA LYS A 347 19.95 -6.26 13.84
C LYS A 347 21.42 -6.25 14.25
N GLY A 348 22.28 -6.86 13.44
CA GLY A 348 23.71 -6.99 13.69
C GLY A 348 24.50 -5.67 13.70
N ALA A 349 23.90 -4.57 13.26
CA ALA A 349 24.49 -3.23 13.24
C ALA A 349 23.40 -2.14 13.26
N GLU A 350 23.82 -0.89 13.49
CA GLU A 350 22.96 0.28 13.27
C GLU A 350 22.55 0.35 11.78
N PRO A 351 21.25 0.50 11.46
CA PRO A 351 20.79 0.65 10.08
C PRO A 351 21.42 1.88 9.42
N SER A 352 21.79 1.77 8.14
CA SER A 352 22.01 2.97 7.33
C SER A 352 20.71 3.77 7.18
N ALA A 353 20.80 5.05 6.81
CA ALA A 353 19.61 5.88 6.56
C ALA A 353 18.67 5.31 5.47
N ALA A 354 19.21 4.53 4.53
CA ALA A 354 18.39 3.82 3.53
C ALA A 354 17.68 2.61 4.15
N GLU A 355 18.35 1.85 5.02
CA GLU A 355 17.77 0.72 5.76
C GLU A 355 16.74 1.17 6.80
N GLU A 356 16.90 2.34 7.43
CA GLU A 356 15.86 2.90 8.32
C GLU A 356 14.53 3.11 7.56
N ILE A 357 14.61 3.67 6.35
CA ILE A 357 13.44 3.85 5.48
C ILE A 357 12.87 2.49 5.10
N LEU A 358 13.73 1.55 4.72
CA LEU A 358 13.32 0.20 4.33
C LEU A 358 12.63 -0.55 5.47
N ASN A 359 13.20 -0.49 6.68
CA ASN A 359 12.68 -1.17 7.85
C ASN A 359 11.34 -0.60 8.29
N ALA A 360 11.15 0.72 8.22
CA ALA A 360 9.85 1.33 8.45
C ALA A 360 8.80 0.81 7.44
N GLU A 361 9.16 0.69 6.15
CA GLU A 361 8.28 0.14 5.13
C GLU A 361 7.97 -1.35 5.33
N ILE A 362 8.94 -2.15 5.76
CA ILE A 362 8.76 -3.57 6.07
C ILE A 362 7.82 -3.72 7.27
N ALA A 363 8.05 -2.96 8.34
CA ALA A 363 7.23 -2.97 9.54
C ALA A 363 5.77 -2.60 9.23
N ASP A 364 5.53 -1.56 8.43
CA ASP A 364 4.19 -1.16 7.99
C ASP A 364 3.48 -2.28 7.23
N ARG A 365 4.20 -2.97 6.32
CA ARG A 365 3.66 -4.11 5.55
C ARG A 365 3.32 -5.29 6.45
N ILE A 366 4.17 -5.60 7.43
CA ILE A 366 3.95 -6.70 8.37
C ILE A 366 2.78 -6.40 9.28
N GLN A 367 2.67 -5.16 9.78
CA GLN A 367 1.53 -4.75 10.56
C GLN A 367 0.23 -4.92 9.76
N ALA A 368 0.18 -4.41 8.52
CA ALA A 368 -1.00 -4.55 7.67
C ALA A 368 -1.34 -6.03 7.38
N TYR A 369 -0.31 -6.87 7.16
CA TYR A 369 -0.48 -8.30 6.98
C TYR A 369 -1.04 -8.99 8.23
N ASN A 370 -0.52 -8.66 9.41
CA ASN A 370 -0.99 -9.20 10.69
C ASN A 370 -2.43 -8.79 10.99
N GLU A 371 -2.81 -7.54 10.70
CA GLU A 371 -4.18 -7.06 10.82
C GLU A 371 -5.14 -7.83 9.90
N GLU A 372 -4.73 -8.12 8.66
CA GLU A 372 -5.53 -8.90 7.72
C GLU A 372 -5.63 -10.38 8.15
N GLN A 373 -4.56 -10.97 8.66
CA GLN A 373 -4.57 -12.32 9.24
C GLN A 373 -5.52 -12.41 10.44
N LEU A 374 -5.51 -11.41 11.32
CA LEU A 374 -6.45 -11.33 12.45
C LEU A 374 -7.90 -11.27 11.95
N ARG A 375 -8.19 -10.46 10.94
CA ARG A 375 -9.54 -10.39 10.34
C ARG A 375 -9.97 -11.71 9.72
N ALA A 376 -9.09 -12.35 8.96
CA ALA A 376 -9.37 -13.64 8.34
C ALA A 376 -9.65 -14.71 9.41
N PHE A 377 -8.81 -14.76 10.44
CA PHE A 377 -8.96 -15.65 11.60
C PHE A 377 -10.31 -15.48 12.30
N LEU A 378 -10.76 -14.25 12.56
CA LEU A 378 -12.02 -13.99 13.28
C LEU A 378 -13.28 -14.07 12.42
N SER A 379 -13.14 -14.11 11.09
CA SER A 379 -14.26 -13.93 10.15
C SER A 379 -15.36 -15.00 10.30
N SER A 380 -14.99 -16.24 10.57
CA SER A 380 -15.94 -17.35 10.79
C SER A 380 -16.69 -17.17 12.11
N ASP A 381 -15.96 -16.91 13.20
CA ASP A 381 -16.52 -16.76 14.55
C ASP A 381 -17.47 -15.55 14.63
N ILE A 382 -17.13 -14.44 13.96
CA ILE A 382 -17.98 -13.24 13.87
C ILE A 382 -19.27 -13.55 13.10
N ARG A 383 -19.19 -14.33 12.01
CA ARG A 383 -20.37 -14.76 11.25
C ARG A 383 -21.28 -15.65 12.10
N GLU A 384 -20.69 -16.55 12.86
CA GLU A 384 -21.43 -17.41 13.78
C GLU A 384 -22.08 -16.59 14.90
N LEU A 385 -21.35 -15.67 15.53
CA LEU A 385 -21.85 -14.73 16.53
C LEU A 385 -23.10 -13.98 16.03
N ASN A 386 -23.00 -13.37 14.84
CA ASN A 386 -24.10 -12.61 14.26
C ASN A 386 -25.31 -13.50 13.91
N THR A 387 -25.07 -14.74 13.46
CA THR A 387 -26.13 -15.72 13.19
C THR A 387 -26.84 -16.14 14.47
N CYS A 388 -26.09 -16.41 15.56
CA CYS A 388 -26.68 -16.73 16.86
C CYS A 388 -27.55 -15.58 17.37
N PHE A 389 -27.05 -14.34 17.27
CA PHE A 389 -27.78 -13.17 17.75
C PHE A 389 -29.08 -12.98 16.97
N SER A 390 -29.05 -13.07 15.64
CA SER A 390 -30.22 -12.85 14.77
C SER A 390 -31.33 -13.88 14.98
N HIS A 391 -31.00 -15.08 15.48
CA HIS A 391 -31.96 -16.15 15.77
C HIS A 391 -32.37 -16.22 17.25
N GLY A 392 -32.03 -15.20 18.05
CA GLY A 392 -32.41 -15.14 19.47
C GLY A 392 -31.59 -16.04 20.39
N ALA A 393 -30.49 -16.63 19.90
CA ALA A 393 -29.58 -17.43 20.72
C ALA A 393 -28.62 -16.53 21.53
N TYR A 394 -29.17 -15.68 22.41
CA TYR A 394 -28.43 -14.65 23.13
C TYR A 394 -27.36 -15.21 24.07
N LYS A 395 -27.64 -16.34 24.74
CA LYS A 395 -26.66 -17.05 25.58
C LYS A 395 -25.44 -17.49 24.76
N ALA A 396 -25.68 -18.12 23.61
CA ALA A 396 -24.61 -18.54 22.70
C ALA A 396 -23.82 -17.34 22.19
N SER A 397 -24.52 -16.25 21.83
CA SER A 397 -23.90 -15.00 21.37
C SER A 397 -22.94 -14.41 22.39
N ILE A 398 -23.31 -14.37 23.68
CA ILE A 398 -22.45 -13.88 24.76
C ILE A 398 -21.23 -14.79 24.97
N ILE A 399 -21.41 -16.12 24.87
CA ILE A 399 -20.29 -17.07 24.97
C ILE A 399 -19.31 -16.85 23.82
N LEU A 400 -19.81 -16.81 22.57
CA LEU A 400 -18.99 -16.60 21.36
C LEU A 400 -18.26 -15.26 21.43
N ALA A 401 -18.94 -14.18 21.83
CA ALA A 401 -18.30 -12.88 22.01
C ALA A 401 -17.16 -12.91 23.05
N GLY A 402 -17.35 -13.67 24.13
CA GLY A 402 -16.31 -13.89 25.14
C GLY A 402 -15.13 -14.73 24.64
N SER A 403 -15.37 -15.70 23.77
CA SER A 403 -14.32 -16.52 23.14
C SER A 403 -13.52 -15.73 22.10
N ILE A 404 -14.20 -14.92 21.27
CA ILE A 404 -13.56 -14.00 20.31
C ILE A 404 -12.67 -13.01 21.05
N LEU A 405 -13.18 -12.40 22.13
CA LEU A 405 -12.38 -11.50 22.99
C LEU A 405 -11.14 -12.20 23.53
N GLU A 406 -11.26 -13.44 24.01
CA GLU A 406 -10.13 -14.21 24.53
C GLU A 406 -9.06 -14.46 23.46
N ALA A 407 -9.46 -14.87 22.25
CA ALA A 407 -8.52 -15.08 21.15
C ALA A 407 -7.77 -13.79 20.77
N VAL A 408 -8.47 -12.66 20.70
CA VAL A 408 -7.86 -11.34 20.40
C VAL A 408 -6.87 -10.90 21.47
N LEU A 409 -7.16 -11.16 22.74
CA LEU A 409 -6.27 -10.77 23.83
C LEU A 409 -5.03 -11.68 23.92
N ILE A 410 -5.18 -12.98 23.64
CA ILE A 410 -4.03 -13.92 23.53
C ILE A 410 -3.12 -13.49 22.38
N ASP A 411 -3.72 -13.16 21.22
CA ASP A 411 -3.00 -12.66 20.07
C ASP A 411 -2.22 -11.36 20.39
N TRP A 412 -2.88 -10.40 21.02
CA TRP A 412 -2.26 -9.11 21.33
C TRP A 412 -1.12 -9.24 22.35
N ILE A 413 -1.30 -10.01 23.42
CA ILE A 413 -0.20 -10.19 24.38
C ILE A 413 0.96 -10.99 23.78
N SER A 414 0.66 -11.88 22.82
CA SER A 414 1.69 -12.61 22.07
C SER A 414 2.56 -11.66 21.26
N GLU A 415 1.96 -10.65 20.63
CA GLU A 415 2.70 -9.59 19.93
C GLU A 415 3.56 -8.76 20.88
N ILE A 416 3.00 -8.27 22.00
CA ILE A 416 3.75 -7.39 22.90
C ILE A 416 4.93 -8.10 23.59
N LYS A 417 4.77 -9.39 23.89
CA LYS A 417 5.79 -10.16 24.63
C LYS A 417 6.67 -11.02 23.72
N HIS A 418 6.40 -11.01 22.43
CA HIS A 418 7.12 -11.77 21.42
C HIS A 418 7.11 -13.31 21.61
N VAL A 419 6.00 -13.86 22.10
CA VAL A 419 5.84 -15.29 22.41
C VAL A 419 4.48 -15.77 21.90
N ASN A 420 4.43 -16.93 21.24
CA ASN A 420 3.16 -17.50 20.78
C ASN A 420 2.36 -18.13 21.94
N TYR A 421 1.49 -17.35 22.58
CA TYR A 421 0.65 -17.87 23.68
C TYR A 421 -0.58 -18.67 23.22
N PHE A 422 -0.74 -18.92 21.93
CA PHE A 422 -1.62 -20.00 21.46
C PHE A 422 -0.96 -21.38 21.59
N ALA A 423 0.37 -21.44 21.47
CA ALA A 423 1.16 -22.66 21.66
C ALA A 423 1.61 -22.84 23.12
N GLU A 424 1.94 -21.74 23.79
CA GLU A 424 2.44 -21.74 25.16
C GLU A 424 1.45 -21.11 26.15
N LYS A 425 1.47 -21.53 27.42
CA LYS A 425 0.59 -20.93 28.43
C LYS A 425 1.19 -19.62 28.93
N TYR A 426 0.45 -18.53 28.83
CA TYR A 426 0.83 -17.30 29.52
C TYR A 426 0.72 -17.49 31.03
N MET A 427 1.82 -17.31 31.76
CA MET A 427 1.89 -17.55 33.20
C MET A 427 1.96 -16.23 33.96
N VAL A 428 1.10 -16.08 34.96
CA VAL A 428 1.03 -14.88 35.81
C VAL A 428 1.25 -15.23 37.27
N ARG A 429 1.83 -14.30 38.02
CA ARG A 429 2.03 -14.44 39.46
C ARG A 429 0.74 -14.12 40.20
N ASP A 430 0.21 -15.09 40.93
CA ASP A 430 -0.95 -14.88 41.79
C ASP A 430 -0.58 -13.94 42.95
N ARG A 431 -1.29 -12.82 43.05
CA ARG A 431 -1.07 -11.81 44.10
C ARG A 431 -1.35 -12.32 45.52
N LYS A 432 -2.20 -13.35 45.67
CA LYS A 432 -2.56 -13.90 46.99
C LYS A 432 -1.60 -14.99 47.45
N SER A 433 -1.24 -15.90 46.54
CA SER A 433 -0.43 -17.08 46.86
C SER A 433 1.05 -16.94 46.49
N GLY A 434 1.41 -15.94 45.68
CA GLY A 434 2.77 -15.72 45.17
C GLY A 434 3.23 -16.74 44.12
N LYS A 435 2.42 -17.79 43.84
CA LYS A 435 2.72 -18.87 42.91
C LYS A 435 2.39 -18.48 41.47
N MET A 436 3.06 -19.13 40.52
CA MET A 436 2.74 -19.00 39.09
C MET A 436 1.50 -19.82 38.76
N LYS A 437 0.56 -19.21 38.04
CA LYS A 437 -0.63 -19.87 37.50
C LYS A 437 -0.83 -19.50 36.04
N PRO A 438 -1.54 -20.32 35.25
CA PRO A 438 -2.01 -19.89 33.93
C PRO A 438 -2.86 -18.62 34.03
N ALA A 439 -2.68 -17.72 33.08
CA ALA A 439 -3.47 -16.50 32.94
C ALA A 439 -4.93 -16.86 32.65
N ALA A 440 -5.84 -16.20 33.36
CA ALA A 440 -7.26 -16.19 33.03
C ALA A 440 -7.57 -14.93 32.20
N LEU A 441 -8.75 -14.87 31.59
CA LEU A 441 -9.19 -13.72 30.77
C LEU A 441 -9.01 -12.36 31.47
N ILE A 442 -9.21 -12.30 32.79
CA ILE A 442 -9.00 -11.08 33.59
C ILE A 442 -7.53 -10.63 33.59
N ASP A 443 -6.60 -11.57 33.57
CA ASP A 443 -5.17 -11.30 33.64
C ASP A 443 -4.68 -10.73 32.31
N TYR A 444 -5.14 -11.28 31.18
CA TYR A 444 -4.87 -10.72 29.85
C TYR A 444 -5.37 -9.28 29.72
N ILE A 445 -6.63 -9.02 30.10
CA ILE A 445 -7.21 -7.66 30.04
C ILE A 445 -6.38 -6.69 30.88
N ASN A 446 -6.01 -7.08 32.10
CA ASN A 446 -5.28 -6.19 33.00
C ASN A 446 -3.84 -5.93 32.58
N GLU A 447 -3.16 -6.94 32.03
CA GLU A 447 -1.81 -6.80 31.51
C GLU A 447 -1.80 -5.84 30.31
N ILE A 448 -2.68 -6.04 29.33
CA ILE A 448 -2.81 -5.15 28.17
C ILE A 448 -3.23 -3.75 28.62
N LYS A 449 -4.19 -3.62 29.54
CA LYS A 449 -4.57 -2.33 30.14
C LYS A 449 -3.40 -1.60 30.81
N TYR A 450 -2.42 -2.32 31.33
CA TYR A 450 -1.23 -1.72 31.93
C TYR A 450 -0.22 -1.28 30.86
N LEU A 451 0.04 -2.14 29.87
CA LEU A 451 1.00 -1.91 28.80
C LEU A 451 0.58 -0.77 27.86
N GLU A 452 -0.72 -0.64 27.59
CA GLU A 452 -1.25 0.34 26.63
C GLU A 452 -1.54 1.72 27.24
N ARG A 453 -1.26 1.96 28.53
CA ARG A 453 -1.66 3.23 29.17
C ARG A 453 -1.04 4.46 28.50
N PRO A 454 -1.81 5.56 28.35
CA PRO A 454 -3.22 5.75 28.75
C PRO A 454 -4.24 5.30 27.69
N ARG A 455 -3.77 4.73 26.59
CA ARG A 455 -4.58 4.21 25.48
C ARG A 455 -5.29 2.93 25.96
N TRP A 456 -6.44 2.61 25.37
CA TRP A 456 -7.22 1.41 25.68
C TRP A 456 -7.85 1.30 27.10
N MET A 457 -7.90 2.38 27.88
CA MET A 457 -8.48 2.33 29.24
C MET A 457 -9.99 2.06 29.24
N LYS A 458 -10.73 2.65 28.29
CA LYS A 458 -12.19 2.51 28.19
C LYS A 458 -12.57 1.13 27.64
N GLU A 459 -11.84 0.68 26.63
CA GLU A 459 -12.02 -0.60 25.97
C GLU A 459 -11.66 -1.76 26.91
N ALA A 460 -10.66 -1.59 27.78
CA ALA A 460 -10.39 -2.55 28.85
C ALA A 460 -11.57 -2.71 29.83
N ASP A 461 -12.26 -1.62 30.16
CA ASP A 461 -13.43 -1.68 31.03
C ASP A 461 -14.60 -2.38 30.32
N MET A 462 -14.77 -2.15 29.02
CA MET A 462 -15.72 -2.89 28.17
C MET A 462 -15.39 -4.39 28.11
N ALA A 463 -14.12 -4.75 27.93
CA ALA A 463 -13.65 -6.14 27.96
C ALA A 463 -13.95 -6.82 29.31
N HIS A 464 -13.78 -6.10 30.43
CA HIS A 464 -14.18 -6.62 31.75
C HIS A 464 -15.69 -6.85 31.86
N GLN A 465 -16.52 -6.01 31.24
CA GLN A 465 -17.97 -6.21 31.21
C GLN A 465 -18.36 -7.44 30.37
N ILE A 466 -17.76 -7.63 29.20
CA ILE A 466 -17.95 -8.84 28.38
C ILE A 466 -17.61 -10.08 29.19
N ARG A 467 -16.44 -10.09 29.84
CA ARG A 467 -16.01 -11.20 30.73
C ARG A 467 -17.03 -11.48 31.84
N LYS A 468 -17.53 -10.44 32.52
CA LYS A 468 -18.53 -10.60 33.59
C LYS A 468 -19.81 -11.24 33.04
N LYS A 469 -20.31 -10.76 31.90
CA LYS A 469 -21.52 -11.31 31.26
C LYS A 469 -21.31 -12.75 30.76
N ARG A 470 -20.15 -13.07 30.17
CA ARG A 470 -19.77 -14.45 29.80
C ARG A 470 -19.83 -15.41 30.99
N ASN A 471 -19.33 -14.97 32.15
CA ASN A 471 -19.31 -15.80 33.35
C ASN A 471 -20.71 -16.15 33.85
N LEU A 472 -21.71 -15.28 33.67
CA LEU A 472 -23.11 -15.58 34.04
C LEU A 472 -23.69 -16.77 33.24
N VAL A 473 -23.21 -16.99 32.02
CA VAL A 473 -23.69 -18.06 31.13
C VAL A 473 -22.90 -19.37 31.32
N HIS A 474 -21.76 -19.34 32.03
CA HIS A 474 -20.92 -20.52 32.22
C HIS A 474 -21.63 -21.58 33.11
N ALA A 475 -21.49 -22.87 32.76
CA ALA A 475 -22.23 -23.99 33.37
C ALA A 475 -22.16 -24.11 34.91
N LYS A 476 -21.19 -23.46 35.55
CA LYS A 476 -21.01 -23.43 37.02
C LYS A 476 -21.87 -22.38 37.73
N LEU A 477 -22.48 -21.46 36.99
CA LEU A 477 -23.18 -20.29 37.52
C LEU A 477 -24.65 -20.21 37.05
N CYS A 478 -25.18 -21.25 36.38
CA CYS A 478 -26.50 -21.29 35.73
C CYS A 478 -27.71 -20.83 36.58
N ILE A 479 -27.89 -19.53 36.81
CA ILE A 479 -29.06 -18.83 37.38
C ILE A 479 -28.91 -17.34 36.95
N ALA A 480 -29.83 -16.56 36.39
CA ALA A 480 -31.27 -16.59 36.15
C ALA A 480 -31.59 -16.18 34.68
N ALA A 481 -32.73 -16.60 34.12
CA ALA A 481 -33.09 -16.34 32.73
C ALA A 481 -33.26 -14.85 32.39
N ASP A 482 -33.58 -14.02 33.39
CA ASP A 482 -33.96 -12.61 33.19
C ASP A 482 -32.77 -11.69 32.89
N GLU A 483 -31.54 -12.07 33.28
CA GLU A 483 -30.33 -11.25 33.07
C GLU A 483 -29.66 -11.47 31.71
N VAL A 484 -30.05 -12.52 30.96
CA VAL A 484 -29.46 -12.85 29.66
C VAL A 484 -30.52 -12.74 28.58
N ASN A 485 -30.67 -11.53 28.07
CA ASN A 485 -31.66 -11.13 27.07
C ASN A 485 -31.00 -10.46 25.86
N GLU A 486 -31.82 -10.01 24.91
CA GLU A 486 -31.37 -9.33 23.69
C GLU A 486 -30.54 -8.09 24.01
N GLU A 487 -30.98 -7.24 24.94
CA GLU A 487 -30.29 -5.99 25.31
C GLU A 487 -28.88 -6.27 25.83
N THR A 488 -28.74 -7.28 26.68
CA THR A 488 -27.45 -7.68 27.24
C THR A 488 -26.53 -8.24 26.15
N ALA A 489 -27.05 -9.08 25.25
CA ALA A 489 -26.27 -9.60 24.14
C ALA A 489 -25.85 -8.49 23.16
N ARG A 490 -26.74 -7.53 22.87
CA ARG A 490 -26.45 -6.38 22.01
C ARG A 490 -25.33 -5.52 22.60
N MET A 491 -25.42 -5.19 23.89
CA MET A 491 -24.37 -4.44 24.60
C MET A 491 -23.02 -5.18 24.55
N VAL A 492 -23.02 -6.50 24.74
CA VAL A 492 -21.78 -7.31 24.66
C VAL A 492 -21.19 -7.26 23.25
N ILE A 493 -22.01 -7.37 22.20
CA ILE A 493 -21.56 -7.29 20.80
C ILE A 493 -21.03 -5.88 20.48
N GLU A 494 -21.70 -4.81 20.91
CA GLU A 494 -21.23 -3.44 20.73
C GLU A 494 -19.90 -3.17 21.45
N TYR A 495 -19.73 -3.72 22.64
CA TYR A 495 -18.48 -3.61 23.41
C TYR A 495 -17.37 -4.40 22.73
N LEU A 496 -17.68 -5.60 22.23
CA LEU A 496 -16.74 -6.40 21.47
C LEU A 496 -16.30 -5.63 20.21
N ASP A 497 -17.24 -5.06 19.46
CA ASP A 497 -16.96 -4.27 18.26
C ASP A 497 -15.97 -3.13 18.54
N LYS A 498 -16.18 -2.39 19.65
CA LYS A 498 -15.26 -1.32 20.07
C LYS A 498 -13.86 -1.84 20.40
N VAL A 499 -13.76 -2.99 21.07
CA VAL A 499 -12.46 -3.64 21.35
C VAL A 499 -11.80 -4.12 20.05
N LEU A 500 -12.56 -4.72 19.13
CA LEU A 500 -12.04 -5.21 17.86
C LEU A 500 -11.52 -4.06 16.98
N ARG A 501 -12.18 -2.90 16.98
CA ARG A 501 -11.78 -1.73 16.21
C ARG A 501 -10.42 -1.19 16.61
N THR A 502 -9.98 -1.37 17.86
CA THR A 502 -8.62 -0.97 18.27
C THR A 502 -7.54 -1.86 17.68
N ARG A 503 -7.92 -2.99 17.07
CA ARG A 503 -7.05 -3.98 16.43
C ARG A 503 -7.38 -4.15 14.95
N GLY A 504 -8.03 -3.14 14.35
CA GLY A 504 -8.38 -3.15 12.93
C GLY A 504 -9.51 -4.10 12.55
N ALA A 505 -10.16 -4.81 13.48
CA ALA A 505 -11.29 -5.70 13.20
C ALA A 505 -12.64 -5.05 13.57
N HIS A 506 -13.77 -5.64 13.17
CA HIS A 506 -15.11 -5.21 13.57
C HIS A 506 -16.07 -6.40 13.46
N CYS A 507 -17.11 -6.43 14.28
CA CYS A 507 -18.15 -7.47 14.24
C CYS A 507 -19.53 -6.92 13.88
N LEU A 508 -19.70 -5.60 13.89
CA LEU A 508 -20.89 -4.91 13.40
C LEU A 508 -20.64 -4.36 12.00
N GLY A 509 -21.41 -4.86 11.03
CA GLY A 509 -21.37 -4.47 9.61
C GLY A 509 -22.57 -3.63 9.21
#